data_AF-A0A8K0V0B4-F1
#
_entry.id   AF-A0A8K0V0B4-F1
#
_cell.length_a   1.000
_cell.length_b   1.000
_cell.length_c   1.000
_cell.angle_alpha   90.00
_cell.angle_beta   90.00
_cell.angle_gamma   90.00
#
_symmetry.space_group_name_H-M   'P 1'
#
loop_
_entity.id
_entity.type
_entity.pdbx_description
1 polymer ?
#
loop_
_entity_poly.entity_id
_entity_poly.type
_entity_poly.pdbx_seq_one_letter_code
_entity_poly.pdbx_strand_id
1 'polypeptide(L)'
;MAIWPLVSTALQLSSALLSLPILVNGQAANATCPPEFGWMSNVRNQDACLIGAYVAGACEIDRDWTVVPISRPNTTYKCPSKAQANICTCSSVTYTMMMACSYCQQGRVRPWSEWVGNCTAEQATNGKYLHGVPAGTDIPTWSYLEIEGDYWDPVRAQAFASPPPIIDGQPSNDTTESSTSSTESTSATSSSASTSIPITSSSLPTISQPSAVSSAHQAQRELGALSVGALMGGLALALTFI
;
A
#
# COMPACT_ATOMS: atom_id res chain seq x y z
N MET A 1 22.55 -77.79 26.31
CA MET A 1 21.81 -77.36 25.12
C MET A 1 20.80 -76.33 25.62
N ALA A 2 21.17 -75.06 25.79
CA ALA A 2 21.28 -74.00 24.75
C ALA A 2 19.90 -73.79 24.09
N ILE A 3 19.28 -72.61 23.97
CA ILE A 3 19.72 -71.20 23.94
C ILE A 3 18.43 -70.38 24.16
N TRP A 4 18.41 -69.36 25.04
CA TRP A 4 17.31 -68.40 25.15
C TRP A 4 17.67 -67.13 24.36
N PRO A 5 16.80 -66.58 23.48
CA PRO A 5 17.11 -65.35 22.77
C PRO A 5 16.85 -64.14 23.68
N LEU A 6 17.91 -63.35 23.88
CA LEU A 6 17.83 -61.99 24.39
C LEU A 6 17.08 -61.13 23.37
N VAL A 7 15.86 -60.72 23.71
CA VAL A 7 15.10 -59.75 22.91
C VAL A 7 15.68 -58.38 23.19
N SER A 8 16.46 -57.89 22.23
CA SER A 8 17.06 -56.57 22.20
C SER A 8 15.98 -55.50 22.04
N THR A 9 15.63 -54.78 23.12
CA THR A 9 14.74 -53.62 23.04
C THR A 9 15.48 -52.48 22.37
N ALA A 10 15.21 -52.26 21.09
CA ALA A 10 15.70 -51.09 20.36
C ALA A 10 15.01 -49.83 20.90
N LEU A 11 15.79 -48.94 21.51
CA LEU A 11 15.37 -47.63 21.95
C LEU A 11 15.14 -46.75 20.70
N GLN A 12 13.88 -46.59 20.29
CA GLN A 12 13.53 -45.65 19.23
C GLN A 12 13.64 -44.23 19.78
N LEU A 13 14.73 -43.54 19.43
CA LEU A 13 14.88 -42.09 19.64
C LEU A 13 13.97 -41.36 18.65
N SER A 14 12.74 -41.07 19.08
CA SER A 14 11.83 -40.20 18.36
C SER A 14 12.35 -38.76 18.40
N SER A 15 13.03 -38.33 17.35
CA SER A 15 13.39 -36.92 17.14
C SER A 15 12.12 -36.12 16.85
N ALA A 16 11.51 -35.55 17.89
CA ALA A 16 10.47 -34.55 17.74
C ALA A 16 11.11 -33.26 17.19
N LEU A 17 10.98 -33.04 15.87
CA LEU A 17 11.27 -31.76 15.24
C LEU A 17 10.32 -30.72 15.82
N LEU A 18 10.83 -29.90 16.75
CA LEU A 18 10.13 -28.78 17.32
C LEU A 18 10.03 -27.69 16.23
N SER A 19 8.94 -27.71 15.46
CA SER A 19 8.58 -26.62 14.56
C SER A 19 8.24 -25.39 15.41
N LEU A 20 9.21 -24.53 15.71
CA LEU A 20 8.89 -23.21 16.23
C LEU A 20 8.05 -22.51 15.16
N PRO A 21 6.81 -22.08 15.44
CA PRO A 21 6.13 -21.19 14.52
C PRO A 21 7.01 -19.94 14.43
N ILE A 22 7.54 -19.69 13.24
CA ILE A 22 8.07 -18.37 12.93
C ILE A 22 6.88 -17.45 13.13
N LEU A 23 6.91 -16.63 14.19
CA LEU A 23 5.99 -15.51 14.30
C LEU A 23 6.35 -14.57 13.16
N VAL A 24 5.73 -14.81 12.01
CA VAL A 24 5.63 -13.80 10.98
C VAL A 24 4.67 -12.78 11.58
N ASN A 25 5.20 -11.62 11.99
CA ASN A 25 4.36 -10.44 12.17
C ASN A 25 3.75 -10.15 10.79
N GLY A 26 2.57 -10.72 10.55
CA GLY A 26 1.77 -10.49 9.37
C GLY A 26 0.97 -9.22 9.56
N GLN A 27 0.82 -8.45 8.50
CA GLN A 27 -0.05 -7.30 8.46
C GLN A 27 -1.48 -7.78 8.67
N ALA A 28 -2.19 -7.22 9.66
CA ALA A 28 -3.54 -7.63 9.98
C ALA A 28 -4.57 -6.71 9.32
N ALA A 29 -5.46 -7.26 8.51
CA ALA A 29 -6.70 -6.59 8.15
C ALA A 29 -7.87 -7.38 8.74
N ASN A 30 -8.58 -6.74 9.69
CA ASN A 30 -9.85 -7.26 10.18
C ASN A 30 -11.00 -6.84 9.25
N ALA A 31 -10.77 -5.79 8.46
CA ALA A 31 -11.61 -5.39 7.34
C ALA A 31 -11.40 -6.32 6.16
N THR A 32 -12.48 -6.70 5.48
CA THR A 32 -12.45 -7.50 4.25
C THR A 32 -13.38 -6.93 3.21
N CYS A 33 -13.08 -7.21 1.94
CA CYS A 33 -13.98 -6.89 0.84
C CYS A 33 -14.88 -8.09 0.50
N PRO A 34 -16.19 -7.86 0.25
CA PRO A 34 -17.07 -8.89 -0.29
C PRO A 34 -16.61 -9.43 -1.66
N PRO A 35 -17.00 -10.67 -2.05
CA PRO A 35 -16.55 -11.32 -3.28
C PRO A 35 -16.85 -10.55 -4.58
N GLU A 36 -17.90 -9.74 -4.62
CA GLU A 36 -18.25 -8.90 -5.77
C GLU A 36 -17.17 -7.84 -6.09
N PHE A 37 -16.29 -7.54 -5.13
CA PHE A 37 -15.12 -6.67 -5.31
C PHE A 37 -13.84 -7.44 -5.62
N GLY A 38 -13.93 -8.70 -6.04
CA GLY A 38 -12.77 -9.56 -6.34
C GLY A 38 -11.82 -8.99 -7.40
N TRP A 39 -12.28 -8.06 -8.24
CA TRP A 39 -11.42 -7.33 -9.19
C TRP A 39 -10.36 -6.45 -8.49
N MET A 40 -10.58 -6.08 -7.23
CA MET A 40 -9.63 -5.31 -6.43
C MET A 40 -8.53 -6.18 -5.82
N SER A 41 -8.66 -7.50 -5.87
CA SER A 41 -7.69 -8.41 -5.28
C SER A 41 -6.39 -8.44 -6.10
N ASN A 42 -5.27 -8.68 -5.42
CA ASN A 42 -4.00 -8.93 -6.09
C ASN A 42 -3.85 -10.40 -6.52
N VAL A 43 -2.74 -10.71 -7.19
CA VAL A 43 -2.38 -12.07 -7.65
C VAL A 43 -2.18 -13.09 -6.51
N ARG A 44 -2.15 -12.63 -5.25
CA ARG A 44 -2.03 -13.46 -4.04
C ARG A 44 -3.39 -13.66 -3.35
N ASN A 45 -4.50 -13.30 -4.00
CA ASN A 45 -5.86 -13.34 -3.46
C ASN A 45 -6.02 -12.53 -2.16
N GLN A 46 -5.30 -11.41 -2.05
CA GLN A 46 -5.47 -10.46 -0.95
C GLN A 46 -6.38 -9.34 -1.43
N ASP A 47 -7.39 -8.99 -0.64
CA ASP A 47 -8.27 -7.87 -0.94
C ASP A 47 -7.60 -6.52 -0.68
N ALA A 48 -8.25 -5.44 -1.11
CA ALA A 48 -7.74 -4.08 -0.96
C ALA A 48 -7.48 -3.68 0.51
N CYS A 49 -8.21 -4.25 1.47
CA CYS A 49 -8.04 -3.97 2.89
C CYS A 49 -6.74 -4.57 3.42
N LEU A 50 -6.48 -5.83 3.07
CA LEU A 50 -5.25 -6.50 3.44
C LEU A 50 -4.05 -5.86 2.75
N ILE A 51 -4.13 -5.56 1.45
CA ILE A 51 -3.04 -4.86 0.75
C ILE A 51 -2.80 -3.49 1.39
N GLY A 52 -3.86 -2.76 1.74
CA GLY A 52 -3.80 -1.49 2.47
C GLY A 52 -3.00 -1.59 3.78
N ALA A 53 -3.20 -2.66 4.55
CA ALA A 53 -2.41 -2.94 5.75
C ALA A 53 -0.92 -3.10 5.41
N TYR A 54 -0.58 -3.91 4.40
CA TYR A 54 0.81 -4.10 3.98
C TYR A 54 1.49 -2.79 3.55
N VAL A 55 0.86 -2.02 2.67
CA VAL A 55 1.50 -0.84 2.11
C VAL A 55 1.59 0.32 3.10
N ALA A 56 0.64 0.42 4.05
CA ALA A 56 0.69 1.43 5.11
C ALA A 56 1.73 1.07 6.19
N GLY A 57 1.76 -0.19 6.64
CA GLY A 57 2.67 -0.67 7.67
C GLY A 57 4.12 -0.84 7.22
N ALA A 58 4.40 -0.81 5.91
CA ALA A 58 5.73 -1.11 5.37
C ALA A 58 6.88 -0.25 5.93
N CYS A 59 6.58 1.01 6.29
CA CYS A 59 7.54 1.96 6.86
C CYS A 59 7.59 1.94 8.39
N GLU A 60 6.68 1.23 9.05
CA GLU A 60 6.65 1.12 10.51
C GLU A 60 7.75 0.17 10.99
N ILE A 61 8.29 0.44 12.18
CA ILE A 61 9.43 -0.32 12.74
C ILE A 61 9.05 -1.80 12.95
N ASP A 62 7.85 -2.03 13.48
CA ASP A 62 7.24 -3.34 13.71
C ASP A 62 6.55 -3.90 12.46
N ARG A 63 6.49 -3.12 11.38
CA ARG A 63 5.74 -3.42 10.16
C ARG A 63 4.31 -3.83 10.48
N ASP A 64 3.66 -3.17 11.41
CA ASP A 64 2.26 -3.44 11.74
C ASP A 64 1.37 -2.27 11.35
N TRP A 65 0.25 -2.59 10.71
CA TRP A 65 -0.82 -1.64 10.45
C TRP A 65 -2.14 -2.38 10.42
N THR A 66 -2.96 -2.18 11.46
CA THR A 66 -4.26 -2.84 11.52
C THR A 66 -5.33 -2.01 10.78
N VAL A 67 -5.88 -2.57 9.71
CA VAL A 67 -7.06 -2.01 9.04
C VAL A 67 -8.33 -2.56 9.70
N VAL A 68 -9.02 -1.70 10.45
CA VAL A 68 -10.27 -2.06 11.14
C VAL A 68 -11.48 -1.91 10.21
N PRO A 69 -12.53 -2.74 10.35
CA PRO A 69 -13.76 -2.58 9.58
C PRO A 69 -14.42 -1.22 9.80
N ILE A 70 -15.03 -0.69 8.74
CA ILE A 70 -15.89 0.47 8.85
C ILE A 70 -17.16 0.08 9.64
N SER A 71 -17.31 0.65 10.83
CA SER A 71 -18.38 0.28 11.77
C SER A 71 -19.71 0.95 11.50
N ARG A 72 -19.74 1.98 10.65
CA ARG A 72 -20.95 2.71 10.27
C ARG A 72 -20.94 2.97 8.76
N PRO A 73 -22.06 2.75 8.05
CA PRO A 73 -22.14 3.10 6.65
C PRO A 73 -21.84 4.58 6.46
N ASN A 74 -21.28 4.94 5.31
CA ASN A 74 -20.94 6.33 4.97
C ASN A 74 -19.85 6.99 5.84
N THR A 75 -19.06 6.24 6.63
CA THR A 75 -17.81 6.76 7.21
C THR A 75 -16.61 6.39 6.32
N THR A 76 -15.44 6.94 6.61
CA THR A 76 -14.21 6.66 5.86
C THR A 76 -13.07 6.36 6.83
N TYR A 77 -11.99 5.74 6.34
CA TYR A 77 -10.77 5.54 7.12
C TYR A 77 -10.20 6.87 7.63
N LYS A 78 -9.35 6.87 8.66
CA LYS A 78 -8.70 8.11 9.13
C LYS A 78 -7.49 8.46 8.27
N CYS A 79 -7.18 9.74 8.14
CA CYS A 79 -5.93 10.17 7.51
C CYS A 79 -4.76 9.73 8.39
N PRO A 80 -3.56 9.58 7.80
CA PRO A 80 -2.34 9.48 8.58
C PRO A 80 -2.24 10.64 9.57
N SER A 81 -2.07 10.33 10.85
CA SER A 81 -1.69 11.36 11.83
C SER A 81 -0.28 11.87 11.54
N LYS A 82 0.14 12.98 12.15
CA LYS A 82 1.51 13.48 12.01
C LYS A 82 2.58 12.45 12.37
N ALA A 83 2.29 11.56 13.32
CA ALA A 83 3.21 10.49 13.72
C ALA A 83 3.27 9.34 12.70
N GLN A 84 2.21 9.14 11.93
CA GLN A 84 2.08 8.07 10.92
C GLN A 84 2.42 8.56 9.50
N ALA A 85 2.51 9.87 9.29
CA ALA A 85 2.80 10.45 7.99
C ALA A 85 4.25 10.16 7.57
N ASN A 86 4.41 9.28 6.59
CA ASN A 86 5.69 8.84 6.05
C ASN A 86 5.55 8.49 4.56
N ILE A 87 6.66 8.13 3.90
CA ILE A 87 6.66 7.83 2.45
C ILE A 87 5.73 6.66 2.06
N CYS A 88 5.39 5.78 2.99
CA CYS A 88 4.48 4.67 2.74
C CYS A 88 3.02 5.14 2.82
N THR A 89 2.62 5.78 3.92
CA THR A 89 1.24 6.22 4.16
C THR A 89 0.82 7.42 3.31
N CYS A 90 1.77 8.27 2.93
CA CYS A 90 1.55 9.47 2.12
C CYS A 90 1.59 9.20 0.60
N SER A 91 1.70 7.95 0.17
CA SER A 91 1.64 7.60 -1.25
C SER A 91 0.20 7.48 -1.76
N SER A 92 -0.03 7.82 -3.03
CA SER A 92 -1.33 7.62 -3.67
C SER A 92 -1.71 6.15 -3.77
N VAL A 93 -0.73 5.23 -3.73
CA VAL A 93 -0.95 3.79 -3.72
C VAL A 93 -1.60 3.37 -2.40
N THR A 94 -1.05 3.80 -1.26
CA THR A 94 -1.67 3.52 0.05
C THR A 94 -3.04 4.16 0.16
N TYR A 95 -3.19 5.42 -0.27
CA TYR A 95 -4.50 6.06 -0.35
C TYR A 95 -5.49 5.25 -1.19
N THR A 96 -5.08 4.82 -2.39
CA THR A 96 -5.93 4.03 -3.29
C THR A 96 -6.37 2.72 -2.64
N MET A 97 -5.48 1.97 -1.99
CA MET A 97 -5.86 0.75 -1.26
C MET A 97 -6.85 1.01 -0.14
N MET A 98 -6.62 2.08 0.64
CA MET A 98 -7.53 2.46 1.73
C MET A 98 -8.89 2.95 1.21
N MET A 99 -8.94 3.65 0.08
CA MET A 99 -10.20 4.10 -0.54
C MET A 99 -10.97 2.96 -1.18
N ALA A 100 -10.28 2.03 -1.85
CA ALA A 100 -10.88 0.81 -2.38
C ALA A 100 -11.45 -0.07 -1.26
N CYS A 101 -10.70 -0.23 -0.16
CA CYS A 101 -11.16 -0.91 1.04
C CYS A 101 -12.38 -0.22 1.67
N SER A 102 -12.40 1.12 1.72
CA SER A 102 -13.56 1.88 2.20
C SER A 102 -14.78 1.63 1.30
N TYR A 103 -14.59 1.71 -0.02
CA TYR A 103 -15.64 1.55 -1.01
C TYR A 103 -16.28 0.16 -0.98
N CYS A 104 -15.47 -0.91 -0.89
CA CYS A 104 -16.00 -2.28 -0.82
C CYS A 104 -16.79 -2.54 0.48
N GLN A 105 -16.51 -1.78 1.54
CA GLN A 105 -17.25 -1.80 2.80
C GLN A 105 -18.41 -0.79 2.85
N GLN A 106 -18.82 -0.22 1.71
CA GLN A 106 -19.90 0.78 1.64
C GLN A 106 -19.61 2.05 2.46
N GLY A 107 -18.32 2.35 2.63
CA GLY A 107 -17.80 3.59 3.19
C GLY A 107 -17.70 4.71 2.15
N ARG A 108 -17.22 5.87 2.59
CA ARG A 108 -16.94 7.02 1.73
C ARG A 108 -15.49 7.03 1.27
N VAL A 109 -15.28 7.53 0.06
CA VAL A 109 -13.96 7.94 -0.42
C VAL A 109 -13.66 9.33 0.14
N ARG A 110 -12.50 9.49 0.74
CA ARG A 110 -11.99 10.79 1.23
C ARG A 110 -11.26 11.50 0.09
N PRO A 111 -11.27 12.84 0.03
CA PRO A 111 -10.37 13.57 -0.84
C PRO A 111 -8.89 13.24 -0.61
N TRP A 112 -8.09 13.22 -1.67
CA TRP A 112 -6.65 13.03 -1.60
C TRP A 112 -5.96 14.17 -0.84
N SER A 113 -6.37 15.41 -1.10
CA SER A 113 -5.90 16.61 -0.42
C SER A 113 -6.04 16.53 1.11
N GLU A 114 -7.16 15.95 1.59
CA GLU A 114 -7.37 15.70 3.01
C GLU A 114 -6.51 14.53 3.52
N TRP A 115 -6.36 13.46 2.73
CA TRP A 115 -5.51 12.32 3.09
C TRP A 115 -4.06 12.76 3.36
N VAL A 116 -3.49 13.58 2.48
CA VAL A 116 -2.10 14.05 2.60
C VAL A 116 -1.93 15.30 3.47
N GLY A 117 -2.96 15.73 4.21
CA GLY A 117 -2.91 16.98 4.97
C GLY A 117 -1.80 17.07 6.04
N ASN A 118 -1.26 15.93 6.49
CA ASN A 118 -0.11 15.88 7.41
C ASN A 118 1.22 15.48 6.74
N CYS A 119 1.21 15.24 5.42
CA CYS A 119 2.36 14.81 4.66
C CYS A 119 3.18 16.02 4.18
N THR A 120 4.50 15.85 4.13
CA THR A 120 5.38 16.81 3.45
C THR A 120 5.26 16.64 1.93
N ALA A 121 5.68 17.67 1.17
CA ALA A 121 5.62 17.63 -0.29
C ALA A 121 6.49 16.50 -0.87
N GLU A 122 7.58 16.15 -0.19
CA GLU A 122 8.50 15.08 -0.59
C GLU A 122 7.94 13.68 -0.31
N GLN A 123 7.03 13.55 0.67
CA GLN A 123 6.37 12.29 1.01
C GLN A 123 5.11 12.05 0.18
N ALA A 124 4.39 13.11 -0.19
CA ALA A 124 3.13 13.03 -0.91
C ALA A 124 3.37 12.70 -2.40
N THR A 125 3.35 11.42 -2.74
CA THR A 125 3.58 10.97 -4.12
C THR A 125 2.30 10.57 -4.83
N ASN A 126 2.09 11.08 -6.04
CA ASN A 126 0.98 10.70 -6.92
C ASN A 126 1.45 9.73 -8.01
N GLY A 127 0.71 8.64 -8.21
CA GLY A 127 1.02 7.55 -9.15
C GLY A 127 2.24 6.69 -8.80
N LYS A 128 2.75 6.80 -7.57
CA LYS A 128 4.01 6.15 -7.15
C LYS A 128 3.96 5.65 -5.72
N TYR A 129 4.68 4.56 -5.48
CA TYR A 129 5.01 4.04 -4.15
C TYR A 129 6.53 3.98 -4.05
N LEU A 130 7.14 4.86 -3.26
CA LEU A 130 8.60 5.00 -3.19
C LEU A 130 9.28 3.92 -2.35
N HIS A 131 8.51 3.21 -1.53
CA HIS A 131 9.01 2.04 -0.81
C HIS A 131 8.95 0.80 -1.71
N GLY A 132 9.80 -0.19 -1.47
CA GLY A 132 9.69 -1.48 -2.16
C GLY A 132 8.40 -2.20 -1.81
N VAL A 133 7.88 -3.04 -2.72
CA VAL A 133 6.71 -3.88 -2.42
C VAL A 133 6.98 -4.72 -1.17
N PRO A 134 6.17 -4.61 -0.11
CA PRO A 134 6.41 -5.36 1.12
C PRO A 134 6.36 -6.87 0.91
N ALA A 135 7.22 -7.61 1.58
CA ALA A 135 7.19 -9.06 1.52
C ALA A 135 5.83 -9.60 1.97
N GLY A 136 5.30 -10.58 1.24
CA GLY A 136 4.01 -11.20 1.55
C GLY A 136 2.81 -10.54 0.88
N THR A 137 2.98 -9.42 0.18
CA THR A 137 1.93 -8.81 -0.66
C THR A 137 2.39 -8.60 -2.10
N ASP A 138 1.43 -8.23 -2.94
CA ASP A 138 1.64 -7.70 -4.27
C ASP A 138 0.71 -6.49 -4.44
N ILE A 139 1.16 -5.47 -5.16
CA ILE A 139 0.40 -4.23 -5.32
C ILE A 139 -0.20 -4.23 -6.74
N PRO A 140 -1.54 -4.30 -6.89
CA PRO A 140 -2.17 -4.32 -8.20
C PRO A 140 -1.81 -3.10 -9.04
N THR A 141 -1.55 -3.27 -10.34
CA THR A 141 -1.14 -2.17 -11.23
C THR A 141 -2.11 -0.99 -11.24
N TRP A 142 -3.42 -1.25 -11.12
CA TRP A 142 -4.45 -0.20 -11.09
C TRP A 142 -4.31 0.75 -9.88
N SER A 143 -3.58 0.37 -8.82
CA SER A 143 -3.34 1.26 -7.67
C SER A 143 -2.36 2.38 -7.95
N TYR A 144 -1.56 2.25 -9.00
CA TYR A 144 -0.56 3.25 -9.42
C TYR A 144 -1.14 4.30 -10.35
N LEU A 145 -2.44 4.21 -10.64
CA LEU A 145 -3.13 5.27 -11.35
C LEU A 145 -3.02 6.59 -10.57
N GLU A 146 -2.65 7.66 -11.27
CA GLU A 146 -2.63 8.99 -10.68
C GLU A 146 -4.05 9.40 -10.25
N ILE A 147 -4.12 10.06 -9.09
CA ILE A 147 -5.33 10.69 -8.61
C ILE A 147 -5.55 11.98 -9.40
N GLU A 148 -6.63 12.01 -10.17
CA GLU A 148 -7.04 13.16 -10.98
C GLU A 148 -8.14 13.93 -10.24
N GLY A 149 -8.02 15.26 -10.19
CA GLY A 149 -8.90 16.09 -9.38
C GLY A 149 -8.53 15.98 -7.90
N ASP A 150 -9.32 15.21 -7.13
CA ASP A 150 -9.08 15.04 -5.69
C ASP A 150 -9.64 13.72 -5.12
N TYR A 151 -10.11 12.79 -5.95
CA TYR A 151 -10.77 11.57 -5.46
C TYR A 151 -10.29 10.35 -6.22
N TRP A 152 -10.18 9.23 -5.51
CA TRP A 152 -10.07 7.92 -6.14
C TRP A 152 -11.37 7.57 -6.88
N ASP A 153 -11.23 7.15 -8.15
CA ASP A 153 -12.34 6.75 -9.01
C ASP A 153 -12.39 5.21 -9.17
N PRO A 154 -13.40 4.53 -8.58
CA PRO A 154 -13.54 3.08 -8.70
C PRO A 154 -13.79 2.61 -10.13
N VAL A 155 -14.47 3.40 -10.97
CA VAL A 155 -14.79 3.03 -12.35
C VAL A 155 -13.50 3.01 -13.18
N ARG A 156 -12.69 4.06 -13.05
CA ARG A 156 -11.38 4.13 -13.71
C ARG A 156 -10.45 3.02 -13.21
N ALA A 157 -10.39 2.77 -11.90
CA ALA A 157 -9.58 1.69 -11.34
C ALA A 157 -10.02 0.31 -11.88
N GLN A 158 -11.32 0.04 -11.93
CA GLN A 158 -11.86 -1.24 -12.42
C GLN A 158 -11.61 -1.45 -13.91
N ALA A 159 -11.64 -0.38 -14.71
CA ALA A 159 -11.32 -0.44 -16.14
C ALA A 159 -9.86 -0.86 -16.39
N PHE A 160 -8.93 -0.49 -15.49
CA PHE A 160 -7.52 -0.93 -15.56
C PHE A 160 -7.28 -2.31 -14.93
N ALA A 161 -8.14 -2.74 -14.00
CA ALA A 161 -8.05 -4.07 -13.40
C ALA A 161 -8.55 -5.18 -14.32
N SER A 162 -9.47 -4.84 -15.24
CA SER A 162 -10.05 -5.79 -16.19
C SER A 162 -9.13 -5.94 -17.41
N PRO A 163 -8.87 -7.16 -17.91
CA PRO A 163 -8.29 -7.34 -19.23
C PRO A 163 -9.17 -6.61 -20.27
N PRO A 164 -8.59 -6.02 -21.34
CA PRO A 164 -9.41 -5.51 -22.42
C PRO A 164 -10.34 -6.63 -22.92
N PRO A 165 -11.61 -6.32 -23.25
CA PRO A 165 -12.53 -7.32 -23.77
C PRO A 165 -11.89 -7.98 -24.99
N ILE A 166 -11.78 -9.31 -24.95
CA ILE A 166 -11.38 -10.10 -26.12
C ILE A 166 -12.52 -9.94 -27.11
N ILE A 167 -12.33 -9.05 -28.09
CA ILE A 167 -13.25 -8.97 -29.22
C ILE A 167 -12.97 -10.21 -30.07
N ASP A 168 -13.81 -11.23 -29.92
CA ASP A 168 -13.88 -12.35 -30.86
C ASP A 168 -14.10 -11.80 -32.27
N GLY A 169 -13.02 -11.66 -33.04
CA GLY A 169 -13.07 -11.13 -34.40
C GLY A 169 -11.84 -10.39 -34.92
N GLN A 170 -10.78 -10.19 -34.13
CA GLN A 170 -9.52 -9.62 -34.63
C GLN A 170 -8.39 -10.66 -34.56
N PRO A 171 -7.63 -10.92 -35.64
CA PRO A 171 -6.53 -11.88 -35.60
C PRO A 171 -5.51 -11.45 -34.55
N SER A 172 -5.24 -12.36 -33.61
CA SER A 172 -4.09 -12.29 -32.71
C SER A 172 -2.82 -12.19 -33.53
N ASN A 173 -2.18 -11.02 -33.53
CA ASN A 173 -0.74 -10.97 -33.74
C ASN A 173 -0.07 -11.41 -32.44
N ASP A 174 -0.13 -12.73 -32.24
CA ASP A 174 0.63 -13.47 -31.26
C ASP A 174 2.09 -13.43 -31.71
N THR A 175 2.87 -12.47 -31.20
CA THR A 175 4.32 -12.49 -31.41
C THR A 175 4.91 -13.39 -30.34
N THR A 176 4.89 -14.68 -30.67
CA THR A 176 5.64 -15.74 -30.01
C THR A 176 7.13 -15.46 -30.16
N GLU A 177 7.75 -14.79 -29.19
CA GLU A 177 9.21 -14.74 -29.10
C GLU A 177 9.71 -15.97 -28.33
N SER A 178 10.26 -16.94 -29.09
CA SER A 178 11.24 -17.87 -28.56
C SER A 178 12.21 -18.35 -29.64
N SER A 179 13.48 -18.01 -29.36
CA SER A 179 14.68 -18.84 -29.51
C SER A 179 15.59 -18.64 -30.72
N THR A 180 16.83 -18.24 -30.39
CA THR A 180 18.13 -18.88 -30.76
C THR A 180 19.10 -18.07 -31.62
N SER A 181 20.16 -17.59 -30.93
CA SER A 181 21.59 -17.49 -31.27
C SER A 181 22.05 -17.81 -32.71
N SER A 182 22.81 -16.89 -33.33
CA SER A 182 24.15 -17.12 -33.91
C SER A 182 24.85 -15.81 -34.37
N THR A 183 26.05 -15.62 -33.80
CA THR A 183 27.33 -15.01 -34.21
C THR A 183 27.57 -14.20 -35.50
N GLU A 184 28.46 -13.20 -35.32
CA GLU A 184 29.45 -12.55 -36.21
C GLU A 184 28.94 -11.64 -37.35
N SER A 185 29.55 -10.51 -37.75
CA SER A 185 30.66 -9.65 -37.30
C SER A 185 30.67 -8.43 -38.26
N THR A 186 31.42 -7.36 -37.92
CA THR A 186 31.81 -6.20 -38.77
C THR A 186 30.71 -5.17 -39.12
N SER A 187 30.86 -3.84 -39.06
CA SER A 187 32.01 -2.95 -38.86
C SER A 187 31.54 -1.56 -38.40
N ALA A 188 32.47 -0.82 -37.80
CA ALA A 188 32.36 0.54 -37.27
C ALA A 188 31.83 1.60 -38.26
N THR A 189 31.21 2.67 -37.72
CA THR A 189 31.53 4.08 -38.07
C THR A 189 31.04 5.00 -36.96
N SER A 190 32.00 5.72 -36.38
CA SER A 190 31.87 6.82 -35.42
C SER A 190 31.12 8.01 -36.02
N SER A 191 30.45 8.81 -35.18
CA SER A 191 30.69 10.27 -35.09
C SER A 191 29.80 10.93 -34.05
N SER A 192 30.48 11.52 -33.08
CA SER A 192 30.00 12.48 -32.09
C SER A 192 29.53 13.79 -32.74
N ALA A 193 28.55 14.46 -32.14
CA ALA A 193 28.51 15.93 -32.14
C ALA A 193 27.61 16.45 -31.01
N SER A 194 28.26 16.89 -29.94
CA SER A 194 27.75 17.85 -28.97
C SER A 194 27.42 19.16 -29.69
N THR A 195 26.31 19.83 -29.34
CA THR A 195 26.16 21.25 -29.64
C THR A 195 25.44 21.96 -28.49
N SER A 196 26.17 22.93 -27.98
CA SER A 196 25.91 23.83 -26.87
C SER A 196 24.97 24.98 -27.24
N ILE A 197 24.15 25.35 -26.25
CA ILE A 197 23.53 26.64 -25.85
C ILE A 197 23.73 27.88 -26.77
N PRO A 198 22.71 28.76 -26.85
CA PRO A 198 22.88 30.02 -26.13
C PRO A 198 21.65 30.54 -25.36
N ILE A 199 21.95 30.98 -24.15
CA ILE A 199 21.30 31.97 -23.29
C ILE A 199 20.76 33.19 -24.07
N THR A 200 19.55 33.65 -23.72
CA THR A 200 19.10 35.02 -24.04
C THR A 200 18.35 35.60 -22.83
N SER A 201 18.88 36.71 -22.33
CA SER A 201 18.36 37.54 -21.25
C SER A 201 17.39 38.60 -21.79
N SER A 202 16.34 38.94 -21.05
CA SER A 202 15.59 40.22 -21.02
C SER A 202 14.24 39.97 -20.33
N SER A 203 13.60 40.82 -19.53
CA SER A 203 13.93 42.07 -18.82
C SER A 203 12.64 42.42 -18.03
N LEU A 204 12.82 43.10 -16.89
CA LEU A 204 11.82 43.59 -15.92
C LEU A 204 10.74 44.53 -16.52
N PRO A 205 9.53 44.63 -15.91
CA PRO A 205 9.21 45.78 -15.02
C PRO A 205 8.41 45.30 -13.76
N THR A 206 8.63 45.74 -12.51
CA THR A 206 8.57 47.06 -11.83
C THR A 206 7.15 47.62 -11.57
N ILE A 207 6.75 47.60 -10.28
CA ILE A 207 5.79 48.46 -9.53
C ILE A 207 4.29 48.14 -9.73
N SER A 208 3.49 47.75 -8.71
CA SER A 208 3.09 48.56 -7.53
C SER A 208 2.42 47.75 -6.40
N GLN A 209 2.87 48.02 -5.16
CA GLN A 209 2.16 47.95 -3.85
C GLN A 209 1.25 49.21 -3.71
N PRO A 210 0.14 49.32 -2.94
CA PRO A 210 -0.07 48.95 -1.51
C PRO A 210 -1.51 48.39 -1.24
N SER A 211 -2.07 48.13 -0.05
CA SER A 211 -1.90 48.55 1.35
C SER A 211 -2.49 47.47 2.29
N ALA A 212 -1.98 47.43 3.52
CA ALA A 212 -2.55 46.71 4.65
C ALA A 212 -3.93 47.25 5.07
N VAL A 213 -4.84 46.35 5.47
CA VAL A 213 -5.96 46.65 6.36
C VAL A 213 -6.00 45.60 7.46
N SER A 214 -5.63 46.04 8.66
CA SER A 214 -5.96 45.37 9.92
C SER A 214 -7.47 45.43 10.16
N SER A 215 -8.06 44.33 10.60
CA SER A 215 -9.22 44.36 11.50
C SER A 215 -9.29 43.06 12.29
N ALA A 216 -8.95 43.19 13.56
CA ALA A 216 -9.22 42.22 14.59
C ALA A 216 -10.73 42.20 14.88
N HIS A 217 -11.30 41.01 15.06
CA HIS A 217 -12.41 40.84 15.99
C HIS A 217 -12.24 39.56 16.80
N GLN A 218 -12.57 39.77 18.06
CA GLN A 218 -12.23 39.02 19.26
C GLN A 218 -13.37 38.04 19.59
N ALA A 219 -13.02 37.08 20.45
CA ALA A 219 -13.85 36.50 21.51
C ALA A 219 -14.74 35.27 21.24
N GLN A 220 -14.27 34.17 21.85
CA GLN A 220 -14.97 33.28 22.79
C GLN A 220 -16.10 32.36 22.27
N ARG A 221 -15.92 31.05 22.50
CA ARG A 221 -16.42 30.39 23.72
C ARG A 221 -15.78 29.02 23.95
N GLU A 222 -15.37 28.86 25.19
CA GLU A 222 -15.00 27.62 25.89
C GLU A 222 -16.21 26.67 26.08
N LEU A 223 -15.85 25.41 26.39
CA LEU A 223 -16.58 24.35 27.09
C LEU A 223 -17.15 23.19 26.26
N GLY A 224 -16.49 22.03 26.45
CA GLY A 224 -17.18 20.81 26.84
C GLY A 224 -17.15 19.66 25.82
N ALA A 225 -16.26 18.68 26.05
CA ALA A 225 -16.69 17.36 26.52
C ALA A 225 -15.51 16.37 26.54
N LEU A 226 -15.30 15.81 27.72
CA LEU A 226 -14.42 14.70 28.04
C LEU A 226 -14.96 13.39 27.43
N SER A 227 -14.03 12.43 27.22
CA SER A 227 -14.04 11.10 27.86
C SER A 227 -13.94 9.86 26.95
N VAL A 228 -13.00 8.98 27.37
CA VAL A 228 -12.89 7.49 27.28
C VAL A 228 -12.86 6.82 25.89
N GLY A 229 -11.97 5.87 25.56
CA GLY A 229 -10.98 5.16 26.36
C GLY A 229 -10.02 4.32 25.51
N ALA A 230 -8.82 4.12 26.04
CA ALA A 230 -7.88 3.11 25.62
C ALA A 230 -8.25 1.78 26.28
N LEU A 231 -8.37 0.71 25.50
CA LEU A 231 -8.39 -0.66 26.00
C LEU A 231 -7.10 -1.34 25.55
N MET A 232 -6.09 -1.26 26.42
CA MET A 232 -4.93 -2.16 26.41
C MET A 232 -5.38 -3.49 27.03
N GLY A 233 -5.61 -4.50 26.19
CA GLY A 233 -5.88 -5.87 26.64
C GLY A 233 -4.58 -6.58 27.02
N GLY A 234 -4.22 -6.53 28.31
CA GLY A 234 -3.19 -7.39 28.89
C GLY A 234 -3.75 -8.78 29.18
N LEU A 235 -3.23 -9.80 28.50
CA LEU A 235 -3.52 -11.20 28.74
C LEU A 235 -2.67 -11.69 29.93
N ALA A 236 -3.30 -11.89 31.09
CA ALA A 236 -2.65 -12.53 32.24
C ALA A 236 -2.73 -14.06 32.07
N LEU A 237 -1.56 -14.70 31.91
CA LEU A 237 -1.41 -16.15 32.03
C LEU A 237 -1.61 -16.57 33.49
N ALA A 238 -2.64 -17.37 33.76
CA ALA A 238 -2.80 -18.08 35.01
C ALA A 238 -1.95 -19.37 34.98
N LEU A 239 -0.87 -19.39 35.77
CA LEU A 239 -0.14 -20.60 36.13
C LEU A 239 -0.85 -21.24 37.34
N THR A 240 -1.56 -22.34 37.12
CA THR A 240 -1.98 -23.25 38.20
C THR A 240 -0.86 -24.23 38.47
N PHE A 241 -0.22 -24.13 39.63
CA PHE A 241 0.60 -25.18 40.20
C PHE A 241 -0.30 -26.23 40.86
N ILE A 242 -0.06 -27.50 40.54
CA ILE A 242 -0.36 -28.67 41.38
C ILE A 242 0.93 -29.04 42.10
#